data_AF-A0A2T2SCE4-F1
#
_entry.id   AF-A0A2T2SCE4-F1
#
_cell.length_a   1.000
_cell.length_b   1.000
_cell.length_c   1.000
_cell.angle_alpha   90.00
_cell.angle_beta   90.00
_cell.angle_gamma   90.00
#
_symmetry.space_group_name_H-M   'P 1'
#
loop_
_entity.id
_entity.type
_entity.pdbx_description
1 polymer ?
#
loop_
_entity_poly.entity_id
_entity_poly.type
_entity_poly.pdbx_seq_one_letter_code
_entity_poly.pdbx_strand_id
1 'polypeptide(L)'
;MRSPSRFRPELRTSRLRTSPDNPSLLHGSSSVNVPDAPQLPPEWPDPPLNLSSATLVTSGDTERPRDPEAPHSSGASSPLSILRKVGLGLLGVIALFYGGCALALLAYNVVDPWTTGVQIQRRLEADASYEKRYDPRPLSALDEDLPLAVVAAEDTRFFQHSGIDWKAIGEALDENRDGDDERRGGSSITQQLVKNLFLTTHSTYFRKAVELPLTYMAELILSKRRILELYLTVIEWGPGIYGAEAAAQYHYGQSASRLTRSQAAALAACIPNPRARRPQTVGWYRDIILNRMDVLSQLPIAASTPQTGTGRRNAPPSPKSDSGPPTSNTLKRESPDSPRTDSTLVEPFRVGSVARAASSPPESVSVQSAAPATLRADSIDVP
;
A
#
# COMPACT_ATOMS: atom_id res chain seq x y z
N MET A 1 12.07 46.16 38.64
CA MET A 1 13.34 45.54 39.10
C MET A 1 13.36 44.12 38.57
N ARG A 2 14.32 43.57 37.82
CA ARG A 2 15.62 43.96 37.25
C ARG A 2 15.86 43.01 36.05
N SER A 3 16.37 43.50 34.92
CA SER A 3 17.17 42.71 33.95
C SER A 3 18.61 42.55 34.46
N PRO A 4 19.43 41.64 33.88
CA PRO A 4 20.36 41.98 32.76
C PRO A 4 20.51 40.84 31.71
N SER A 5 20.56 41.03 30.38
CA SER A 5 21.60 41.58 29.47
C SER A 5 22.89 40.75 29.24
N ARG A 6 23.09 40.25 27.99
CA ARG A 6 24.35 40.06 27.18
C ARG A 6 23.91 39.89 25.70
N PHE A 7 24.15 40.75 24.68
CA PHE A 7 25.36 41.24 23.96
C PHE A 7 26.26 40.07 23.47
N ARG A 8 26.54 39.80 22.17
CA ARG A 8 27.01 40.56 20.96
C ARG A 8 26.94 39.63 19.70
N PRO A 9 27.40 40.00 18.47
CA PRO A 9 27.32 41.25 17.71
C PRO A 9 26.87 41.07 16.23
N GLU A 10 26.60 42.18 15.54
CA GLU A 10 26.41 42.26 14.09
C GLU A 10 27.70 42.09 13.27
N LEU A 11 27.56 41.56 12.05
CA LEU A 11 28.34 41.99 10.90
C LEU A 11 27.41 42.33 9.73
N ARG A 12 27.64 43.53 9.22
CA ARG A 12 26.92 44.25 8.17
C ARG A 12 27.89 44.40 6.99
N THR A 13 27.49 43.95 5.81
CA THR A 13 27.85 44.44 4.45
C THR A 13 27.23 43.43 3.46
N SER A 14 26.67 43.76 2.30
CA SER A 14 26.43 45.00 1.57
C SER A 14 25.45 44.67 0.45
N ARG A 15 24.53 45.58 0.18
CA ARG A 15 23.56 45.54 -0.93
C ARG A 15 24.28 45.55 -2.27
N LEU A 16 23.77 44.81 -3.25
CA LEU A 16 23.69 45.29 -4.62
C LEU A 16 22.28 45.01 -5.15
N ARG A 17 21.62 46.13 -5.42
CA ARG A 17 20.30 46.28 -6.04
C ARG A 17 20.58 46.64 -7.49
N THR A 18 19.90 46.04 -8.45
CA THR A 18 19.43 46.71 -9.67
C THR A 18 18.41 45.83 -10.37
N SER A 19 17.41 46.50 -10.90
CA SER A 19 16.15 46.02 -11.46
C SER A 19 16.13 46.42 -12.97
N PRO A 20 14.98 46.48 -13.66
CA PRO A 20 14.52 45.55 -14.69
C PRO A 20 14.55 46.16 -16.12
N ASP A 21 13.86 45.49 -17.07
CA ASP A 21 13.31 45.95 -18.37
C ASP A 21 14.10 45.69 -19.67
N ASN A 22 13.57 44.72 -20.46
CA ASN A 22 12.98 44.79 -21.84
C ASN A 22 13.77 45.49 -23.00
N PRO A 23 13.35 45.48 -24.30
CA PRO A 23 12.69 44.50 -25.20
C PRO A 23 13.41 44.30 -26.59
N SER A 24 12.95 43.30 -27.37
CA SER A 24 12.79 43.25 -28.85
C SER A 24 13.97 43.36 -29.85
N LEU A 25 13.71 42.76 -31.05
CA LEU A 25 14.36 42.92 -32.39
C LEU A 25 15.52 41.92 -32.66
N LEU A 26 15.69 41.20 -33.79
CA LEU A 26 15.32 41.35 -35.21
C LEU A 26 15.28 40.01 -35.95
N HIS A 27 14.60 40.03 -37.10
CA HIS A 27 14.70 39.13 -38.27
C HIS A 27 16.13 38.70 -38.65
N GLY A 28 16.23 37.52 -39.26
CA GLY A 28 17.43 37.11 -40.01
C GLY A 28 17.31 35.71 -40.59
N SER A 29 16.58 35.58 -41.70
CA SER A 29 16.66 34.44 -42.61
C SER A 29 18.01 34.45 -43.35
N SER A 30 18.82 33.41 -43.17
CA SER A 30 19.95 33.09 -44.05
C SER A 30 20.06 31.58 -44.24
N SER A 31 19.87 31.19 -45.49
CA SER A 31 20.22 29.93 -46.13
C SER A 31 21.74 29.72 -46.22
N VAL A 32 22.16 28.47 -46.53
CA VAL A 32 23.50 27.99 -46.95
C VAL A 32 24.37 27.54 -45.74
N ASN A 33 25.02 26.37 -45.65
CA ASN A 33 25.55 25.41 -46.63
C ASN A 33 25.62 24.01 -45.97
N VAL A 34 25.32 22.93 -46.71
CA VAL A 34 25.61 21.55 -46.29
C VAL A 34 26.94 21.13 -46.93
N PRO A 35 27.97 20.71 -46.18
CA PRO A 35 29.20 20.19 -46.77
C PRO A 35 29.05 18.77 -47.30
N ASP A 36 29.70 18.51 -48.43
CA ASP A 36 29.75 17.26 -49.20
C ASP A 36 30.08 16.02 -48.36
N ALA A 37 29.43 14.91 -48.71
CA ALA A 37 29.74 13.57 -48.24
C ALA A 37 30.97 13.00 -48.99
N PRO A 38 31.89 12.28 -48.31
CA PRO A 38 33.06 11.70 -48.96
C PRO A 38 32.70 10.48 -49.83
N GLN A 39 33.31 10.42 -51.02
CA GLN A 39 33.14 9.35 -52.01
C GLN A 39 33.76 8.01 -51.56
N LEU A 40 33.09 6.91 -51.88
CA LEU A 40 33.55 5.52 -51.71
C LEU A 40 34.49 5.12 -52.88
N PRO A 41 35.59 4.39 -52.62
CA PRO A 41 36.45 3.84 -53.68
C PRO A 41 35.89 2.54 -54.32
N PRO A 42 36.37 2.18 -55.52
CA PRO A 42 35.70 1.23 -56.43
C PRO A 42 35.95 -0.27 -56.14
N GLU A 43 35.09 -1.06 -56.79
CA GLU A 43 34.88 -2.51 -56.77
C GLU A 43 36.13 -3.40 -56.80
N TRP A 44 36.05 -4.52 -56.07
CA TRP A 44 36.96 -5.67 -56.17
C TRP A 44 36.43 -6.67 -57.23
N PRO A 45 37.29 -7.23 -58.10
CA PRO A 45 36.85 -8.12 -59.17
C PRO A 45 36.56 -9.56 -58.69
N ASP A 46 35.58 -10.20 -59.34
CA ASP A 46 35.16 -11.59 -59.11
C ASP A 46 36.28 -12.62 -59.38
N PRO A 47 36.29 -13.76 -58.66
CA PRO A 47 37.21 -14.87 -58.95
C PRO A 47 36.76 -15.69 -60.18
N PRO A 48 37.71 -16.29 -60.94
CA PRO A 48 37.37 -16.96 -62.19
C PRO A 48 36.74 -18.35 -61.97
N LEU A 49 35.75 -18.64 -62.81
CA LEU A 49 35.23 -19.97 -63.09
C LEU A 49 36.31 -20.82 -63.79
N ASN A 50 36.59 -22.02 -63.27
CA ASN A 50 37.37 -23.03 -64.00
C ASN A 50 36.52 -24.29 -64.20
N LEU A 51 36.28 -24.63 -65.47
CA LEU A 51 35.79 -25.93 -65.92
C LEU A 51 36.80 -26.50 -66.92
N SER A 52 37.05 -27.81 -66.77
CA SER A 52 37.79 -28.73 -67.66
C SER A 52 39.31 -28.72 -67.47
N SER A 53 39.98 -29.85 -67.25
CA SER A 53 39.94 -31.03 -68.12
C SER A 53 40.47 -32.28 -67.42
N ALA A 54 39.91 -33.42 -67.82
CA ALA A 54 40.35 -34.77 -67.49
C ALA A 54 41.80 -35.05 -67.94
N THR A 55 42.52 -35.91 -67.22
CA THR A 55 43.38 -36.95 -67.81
C THR A 55 43.51 -38.13 -66.84
N LEU A 56 43.27 -39.31 -67.40
CA LEU A 56 43.30 -40.66 -66.83
C LEU A 56 44.76 -41.16 -66.63
N VAL A 57 44.93 -42.38 -66.07
CA VAL A 57 46.15 -43.24 -66.03
C VAL A 57 47.05 -42.98 -64.80
N THR A 58 47.46 -43.91 -63.92
CA THR A 58 47.42 -45.40 -63.83
C THR A 58 47.63 -45.85 -62.38
N SER A 59 47.10 -47.03 -62.09
CA SER A 59 47.52 -48.08 -61.16
C SER A 59 48.74 -47.86 -60.27
N GLY A 60 48.54 -48.06 -58.96
CA GLY A 60 49.58 -48.25 -57.97
C GLY A 60 48.95 -48.59 -56.63
N ASP A 61 48.83 -49.88 -56.33
CA ASP A 61 48.58 -50.38 -54.99
C ASP A 61 49.72 -49.92 -54.07
N THR A 62 49.41 -48.97 -53.20
CA THR A 62 50.27 -48.58 -52.08
C THR A 62 49.39 -48.49 -50.84
N GLU A 63 49.74 -49.27 -49.83
CA GLU A 63 49.11 -49.35 -48.52
C GLU A 63 48.73 -47.97 -47.97
N ARG A 64 47.44 -47.79 -47.66
CA ARG A 64 46.93 -46.63 -46.95
C ARG A 64 47.42 -46.70 -45.49
N PRO A 65 48.16 -45.70 -44.97
CA PRO A 65 48.34 -45.59 -43.53
C PRO A 65 46.96 -45.40 -42.90
N ARG A 66 46.67 -46.11 -41.80
CA ARG A 66 45.49 -45.79 -40.98
C ARG A 66 45.63 -44.34 -40.51
N ASP A 67 44.72 -43.49 -40.96
CA ASP A 67 44.58 -42.14 -40.42
C ASP A 67 44.41 -42.25 -38.89
N PRO A 68 45.10 -41.42 -38.08
CA PRO A 68 44.84 -41.38 -36.65
C PRO A 68 43.41 -40.91 -36.44
N GLU A 69 42.63 -41.75 -35.77
CA GLU A 69 41.27 -41.48 -35.33
C GLU A 69 41.22 -40.09 -34.69
N ALA A 70 40.53 -39.15 -35.33
CA ALA A 70 40.38 -37.79 -34.83
C ALA A 70 39.79 -37.87 -33.41
N PRO A 71 40.36 -37.19 -32.40
CA PRO A 71 39.81 -37.26 -31.06
C PRO A 71 38.38 -36.74 -31.13
N HIS A 72 37.43 -37.57 -30.70
CA HIS A 72 36.05 -37.15 -30.49
C HIS A 72 36.08 -35.89 -29.62
N SER A 73 35.76 -34.75 -30.23
CA SER A 73 35.53 -33.50 -29.51
C SER A 73 34.25 -33.70 -28.70
N SER A 74 34.40 -34.29 -27.52
CA SER A 74 33.37 -34.30 -26.49
C SER A 74 32.90 -32.86 -26.34
N GLY A 75 31.65 -32.61 -26.74
CA GLY A 75 31.00 -31.30 -26.78
C GLY A 75 30.88 -30.71 -25.39
N ALA A 76 31.99 -30.22 -24.85
CA ALA A 76 32.00 -29.40 -23.65
C ALA A 76 31.32 -28.09 -24.04
N SER A 77 30.05 -27.95 -23.69
CA SER A 77 29.32 -26.70 -23.88
C SER A 77 30.13 -25.57 -23.27
N SER A 78 30.53 -24.59 -24.09
CA SER A 78 31.37 -23.49 -23.64
C SER A 78 30.71 -22.81 -22.43
N PRO A 79 31.47 -22.36 -21.42
CA PRO A 79 30.91 -21.76 -20.19
C PRO A 79 29.98 -20.58 -20.49
N LEU A 80 30.24 -19.86 -21.59
CA LEU A 80 29.37 -18.80 -22.13
C LEU A 80 27.98 -19.31 -22.59
N SER A 81 27.89 -20.51 -23.16
CA SER A 81 26.61 -21.10 -23.58
C SER A 81 25.77 -21.55 -22.38
N ILE A 82 26.40 -22.04 -21.31
CA ILE A 82 25.72 -22.38 -20.06
C ILE A 82 25.20 -21.10 -19.39
N LEU A 83 26.03 -20.06 -19.27
CA LEU A 83 25.63 -18.78 -18.68
C LEU A 83 24.46 -18.14 -19.44
N ARG A 84 24.46 -18.20 -20.77
CA ARG A 84 23.34 -17.74 -21.61
C ARG A 84 22.05 -18.52 -21.34
N LYS A 85 22.11 -19.85 -21.25
CA LYS A 85 20.94 -20.70 -20.95
C LYS A 85 20.37 -20.40 -19.56
N VAL A 86 21.24 -20.23 -18.56
CA VAL A 86 20.84 -19.83 -17.21
C VAL A 86 20.19 -18.44 -17.22
N GLY A 87 20.78 -17.47 -17.92
CA GLY A 87 20.23 -16.13 -18.06
C GLY A 87 18.86 -16.11 -18.74
N LEU A 88 18.69 -16.86 -19.83
CA LEU A 88 17.41 -17.03 -20.53
C LEU A 88 16.36 -17.71 -19.64
N GLY A 89 16.76 -18.74 -18.89
CA GLY A 89 15.89 -19.40 -17.91
C GLY A 89 15.40 -18.43 -16.84
N LEU A 90 16.31 -17.64 -16.25
CA LEU A 90 15.96 -16.63 -15.25
C LEU A 90 15.02 -15.56 -15.82
N LEU A 91 15.31 -15.06 -17.03
CA LEU A 91 14.43 -14.10 -17.72
C LEU A 91 13.04 -14.71 -17.96
N GLY A 92 12.96 -15.98 -18.34
CA GLY A 92 11.70 -16.71 -18.49
C GLY A 92 10.92 -16.79 -17.18
N VAL A 93 11.57 -17.08 -16.06
CA VAL A 93 10.93 -17.10 -14.73
C VAL A 93 10.42 -15.72 -14.33
N ILE A 94 11.22 -14.67 -14.55
CA ILE A 94 10.81 -13.28 -14.29
C ILE A 94 9.60 -12.91 -15.15
N ALA A 95 9.65 -13.20 -16.45
CA ALA A 95 8.56 -12.94 -17.37
C ALA A 95 7.28 -13.69 -16.99
N LEU A 96 7.40 -14.96 -16.58
CA LEU A 96 6.27 -15.75 -16.10
C LEU A 96 5.67 -15.17 -14.81
N PHE A 97 6.51 -14.73 -13.87
CA PHE A 97 6.05 -14.10 -12.63
C PHE A 97 5.26 -12.81 -12.91
N TYR A 98 5.84 -11.87 -13.68
CA TYR A 98 5.17 -10.61 -14.01
C TYR A 98 3.96 -10.82 -14.92
N GLY A 99 4.04 -11.74 -15.89
CA GLY A 99 2.93 -12.10 -16.76
C GLY A 99 1.76 -12.74 -15.99
N GLY A 100 2.05 -13.59 -15.02
CA GLY A 100 1.05 -14.15 -14.10
C GLY A 100 0.40 -13.07 -13.23
N CYS A 101 1.19 -12.13 -12.71
CA CYS A 101 0.65 -10.98 -11.97
C CYS A 101 -0.21 -10.07 -12.86
N ALA A 102 0.19 -9.84 -14.12
CA ALA A 102 -0.60 -9.07 -15.07
C ALA A 102 -1.95 -9.72 -15.35
N LEU A 103 -1.95 -11.05 -15.59
CA LEU A 103 -3.17 -11.82 -15.80
C LEU A 103 -4.07 -11.79 -14.56
N ALA A 104 -3.49 -11.91 -13.36
CA ALA A 104 -4.23 -11.79 -12.11
C ALA A 104 -4.84 -10.39 -11.96
N LEU A 105 -4.12 -9.31 -12.26
CA LEU A 105 -4.65 -7.94 -12.23
C LEU A 105 -5.78 -7.75 -13.24
N LEU A 106 -5.67 -8.31 -14.45
CA LEU A 106 -6.74 -8.29 -15.45
C LEU A 106 -8.00 -8.99 -14.93
N ALA A 107 -7.84 -10.15 -14.27
CA ALA A 107 -8.96 -10.82 -13.60
C ALA A 107 -9.52 -9.99 -12.44
N TYR A 108 -8.64 -9.36 -11.64
CA TYR A 108 -9.02 -8.52 -10.51
C TYR A 108 -9.69 -7.21 -10.91
N ASN A 109 -9.66 -6.84 -12.19
CA ASN A 109 -10.45 -5.73 -12.70
C ASN A 109 -11.97 -5.99 -12.58
N VAL A 110 -12.39 -7.25 -12.50
CA VAL A 110 -13.81 -7.66 -12.48
C VAL A 110 -14.19 -8.57 -11.31
N VAL A 111 -13.24 -9.32 -10.76
CA VAL A 111 -13.50 -10.29 -9.67
C VAL A 111 -12.60 -10.00 -8.48
N ASP A 112 -13.11 -10.12 -7.26
CA ASP A 112 -12.28 -9.95 -6.07
C ASP A 112 -11.38 -11.17 -5.82
N PRO A 113 -10.15 -10.97 -5.32
CA PRO A 113 -9.27 -12.07 -5.00
C PRO A 113 -9.86 -12.93 -3.87
N TRP A 114 -9.92 -14.24 -4.06
CA TRP A 114 -10.29 -15.19 -3.00
C TRP A 114 -9.24 -15.27 -1.87
N THR A 115 -7.97 -15.02 -2.20
CA THR A 115 -6.86 -14.93 -1.26
C THR A 115 -5.74 -14.03 -1.82
N THR A 116 -4.81 -13.61 -0.95
CA THR A 116 -3.67 -12.77 -1.31
C THR A 116 -2.37 -13.26 -0.69
N GLY A 117 -1.22 -12.76 -1.15
CA GLY A 117 0.10 -13.09 -0.61
C GLY A 117 0.20 -12.85 0.90
N VAL A 118 -0.31 -11.72 1.38
CA VAL A 118 -0.32 -11.42 2.83
C VAL A 118 -1.27 -12.36 3.59
N GLN A 119 -2.45 -12.66 3.06
CA GLN A 119 -3.37 -13.60 3.71
C GLN A 119 -2.77 -15.01 3.83
N ILE A 120 -2.03 -15.46 2.81
CA ILE A 120 -1.30 -16.74 2.81
C ILE A 120 -0.18 -16.69 3.85
N GLN A 121 0.64 -15.64 3.84
CA GLN A 121 1.71 -15.46 4.82
C GLN A 121 1.18 -15.54 6.24
N ARG A 122 0.12 -14.80 6.56
CA ARG A 122 -0.50 -14.80 7.89
C ARG A 122 -1.02 -16.16 8.29
N ARG A 123 -1.64 -16.89 7.36
CA ARG A 123 -2.10 -18.25 7.63
C ARG A 123 -0.94 -19.21 7.98
N LEU A 124 0.23 -19.03 7.37
CA LEU A 124 1.41 -19.84 7.63
C LEU A 124 2.12 -19.44 8.94
N GLU A 125 2.09 -18.16 9.31
CA GLU A 125 2.67 -17.64 10.56
C GLU A 125 1.82 -17.95 11.79
N ALA A 126 0.54 -18.22 11.60
CA ALA A 126 -0.40 -18.26 12.70
C ALA A 126 -0.52 -19.64 13.36
N ASP A 127 -0.88 -19.63 14.64
CA ASP A 127 -1.11 -20.84 15.44
C ASP A 127 -2.52 -21.43 15.19
N ALA A 128 -2.89 -22.42 16.00
CA ALA A 128 -4.16 -23.11 15.90
C ALA A 128 -5.39 -22.19 16.17
N SER A 129 -5.21 -21.03 16.80
CA SER A 129 -6.29 -20.10 17.13
C SER A 129 -6.64 -19.12 16.01
N TYR A 130 -5.93 -19.18 14.88
CA TYR A 130 -6.16 -18.28 13.75
C TYR A 130 -7.50 -18.51 13.06
N GLU A 131 -8.34 -17.49 13.09
CA GLU A 131 -9.58 -17.41 12.33
C GLU A 131 -9.46 -16.35 11.24
N LYS A 132 -9.65 -16.75 9.97
CA LYS A 132 -9.70 -15.80 8.85
C LYS A 132 -11.13 -15.27 8.71
N ARG A 133 -11.32 -13.96 8.88
CA ARG A 133 -12.54 -13.23 8.52
C ARG A 133 -12.26 -12.38 7.28
N TYR A 134 -13.02 -12.65 6.22
CA TYR A 134 -12.85 -12.00 4.93
C TYR A 134 -14.20 -11.91 4.24
N ASP A 135 -14.68 -10.69 4.01
CA ASP A 135 -15.95 -10.39 3.35
C ASP A 135 -15.72 -9.29 2.30
N PRO A 136 -15.42 -9.66 1.03
CA PRO A 136 -15.24 -8.70 -0.06
C PRO A 136 -16.52 -7.91 -0.32
N ARG A 137 -16.41 -6.58 -0.37
CA ARG A 137 -17.52 -5.69 -0.67
C ARG A 137 -17.09 -4.64 -1.69
N PRO A 138 -17.93 -4.34 -2.69
CA PRO A 138 -17.67 -3.21 -3.60
C PRO A 138 -17.75 -1.89 -2.82
N LEU A 139 -17.13 -0.83 -3.35
CA LEU A 139 -17.14 0.50 -2.75
C LEU A 139 -18.56 1.03 -2.51
N SER A 140 -19.51 0.69 -3.38
CA SER A 140 -20.91 1.10 -3.24
C SER A 140 -21.64 0.47 -2.04
N ALA A 141 -21.05 -0.56 -1.42
CA ALA A 141 -21.57 -1.19 -0.21
C ALA A 141 -20.87 -0.70 1.07
N LEU A 142 -19.94 0.25 0.95
CA LEU A 142 -19.27 0.89 2.07
C LEU A 142 -19.87 2.28 2.29
N ASP A 143 -19.75 2.80 3.51
CA ASP A 143 -20.04 4.21 3.79
C ASP A 143 -19.05 5.11 3.02
N GLU A 144 -19.52 6.27 2.55
CA GLU A 144 -18.75 7.18 1.69
C GLU A 144 -17.55 7.82 2.41
N ASP A 145 -17.62 7.94 3.75
CA ASP A 145 -16.53 8.48 4.54
C ASP A 145 -15.36 7.51 4.67
N LEU A 146 -15.57 6.19 4.54
CA LEU A 146 -14.49 5.22 4.74
C LEU A 146 -13.41 5.28 3.63
N PRO A 147 -13.74 5.22 2.33
CA PRO A 147 -12.75 5.41 1.27
C PRO A 147 -12.03 6.77 1.38
N LEU A 148 -12.76 7.84 1.72
CA LEU A 148 -12.20 9.18 1.91
C LEU A 148 -11.23 9.22 3.10
N ALA A 149 -11.58 8.60 4.22
CA ALA A 149 -10.74 8.50 5.41
C ALA A 149 -9.43 7.75 5.11
N VAL A 150 -9.50 6.67 4.33
CA VAL A 150 -8.32 5.90 3.95
C VAL A 150 -7.41 6.70 3.02
N VAL A 151 -7.96 7.40 2.03
CA VAL A 151 -7.19 8.33 1.18
C VAL A 151 -6.55 9.43 2.04
N ALA A 152 -7.28 10.01 2.98
CA ALA A 152 -6.77 11.05 3.88
C ALA A 152 -5.64 10.56 4.82
N ALA A 153 -5.70 9.30 5.24
CA ALA A 153 -4.75 8.69 6.15
C ALA A 153 -3.46 8.26 5.44
N GLU A 154 -3.61 7.50 4.35
CA GLU A 154 -2.52 6.77 3.69
C GLU A 154 -1.93 7.52 2.51
N ASP A 155 -2.73 8.25 1.73
CA ASP A 155 -2.32 8.77 0.42
C ASP A 155 -3.22 9.92 -0.06
N THR A 156 -3.00 11.13 0.49
CA THR A 156 -3.88 12.29 0.26
C THR A 156 -3.93 12.74 -1.21
N ARG A 157 -2.95 12.33 -2.01
CA ARG A 157 -2.85 12.65 -3.45
C ARG A 157 -3.05 11.43 -4.33
N PHE A 158 -3.68 10.38 -3.82
CA PHE A 158 -3.92 9.12 -4.52
C PHE A 158 -4.45 9.27 -5.96
N PHE A 159 -5.41 10.18 -6.16
CA PHE A 159 -6.02 10.43 -7.48
C PHE A 159 -5.17 11.32 -8.41
N GLN A 160 -4.07 11.89 -7.92
CA GLN A 160 -3.22 12.85 -8.63
C GLN A 160 -1.90 12.25 -9.13
N HIS A 161 -1.54 11.04 -8.70
CA HIS A 161 -0.31 10.37 -9.13
C HIS A 161 -0.59 9.01 -9.79
N SER A 162 0.41 8.43 -10.45
CA SER A 162 0.30 7.13 -11.15
C SER A 162 1.07 6.04 -10.40
N GLY A 163 0.63 5.77 -9.16
CA GLY A 163 1.20 4.72 -8.31
C GLY A 163 2.37 5.13 -7.43
N ILE A 164 3.16 6.14 -7.81
CA ILE A 164 4.22 6.66 -6.94
C ILE A 164 3.97 8.13 -6.67
N ASP A 165 3.94 8.50 -5.40
CA ASP A 165 3.87 9.88 -4.99
C ASP A 165 5.28 10.46 -4.76
N TRP A 166 5.88 10.98 -5.83
CA TRP A 166 7.21 11.60 -5.81
C TRP A 166 7.29 12.81 -4.87
N LYS A 167 6.22 13.59 -4.75
CA LYS A 167 6.21 14.76 -3.88
C LYS A 167 6.09 14.34 -2.41
N ALA A 168 5.38 13.25 -2.09
CA ALA A 168 5.33 12.74 -0.72
C ALA A 168 6.66 12.11 -0.32
N ILE A 169 7.36 11.48 -1.27
CA ILE A 169 8.73 11.01 -1.06
C ILE A 169 9.67 12.19 -0.77
N GLY A 170 9.58 13.28 -1.53
CA GLY A 170 10.35 14.50 -1.28
C GLY A 170 10.09 15.11 0.10
N GLU A 171 8.81 15.33 0.43
CA GLU A 171 8.36 15.84 1.73
C GLU A 171 8.84 14.94 2.88
N ALA A 172 8.71 13.62 2.75
CA ALA A 172 9.18 12.68 3.76
C ALA A 172 10.72 12.69 3.89
N LEU A 173 11.47 12.87 2.80
CA LEU A 173 12.93 12.97 2.86
C LEU A 173 13.37 14.24 3.58
N ASP A 174 12.69 15.36 3.36
CA ASP A 174 12.99 16.63 4.02
C ASP A 174 12.60 16.58 5.51
N GLU A 175 11.41 16.08 5.86
CA GLU A 175 10.99 15.88 7.26
C GLU A 175 11.94 14.94 8.02
N ASN A 176 12.39 13.85 7.39
CA ASN A 176 13.33 12.91 8.00
C ASN A 176 14.75 13.47 8.17
N ARG A 177 15.13 14.53 7.45
CA ARG A 177 16.41 15.23 7.61
C ARG A 177 16.38 16.19 8.79
N ASP A 178 15.22 16.77 9.07
CA ASP A 178 15.03 17.74 10.15
C ASP A 178 14.92 17.09 11.55
N GLY A 179 14.94 15.75 11.61
CA GLY A 179 15.18 15.00 12.85
C GLY A 179 13.93 14.67 13.65
N ASP A 180 12.74 14.72 13.05
CA ASP A 180 11.53 14.22 13.70
C ASP A 180 11.63 12.69 13.91
N ASP A 181 11.39 12.24 15.14
CA ASP A 181 11.51 10.84 15.57
C ASP A 181 10.54 9.90 14.83
N GLU A 182 9.50 10.44 14.20
CA GLU A 182 8.48 9.67 13.49
C GLU A 182 8.74 9.69 11.98
N ARG A 183 9.46 8.66 11.50
CA ARG A 183 9.74 8.51 10.07
C ARG A 183 8.44 8.40 9.28
N ARG A 184 8.16 9.39 8.44
CA ARG A 184 6.99 9.37 7.56
C ARG A 184 7.20 8.35 6.43
N GLY A 185 6.30 7.37 6.36
CA GLY A 185 6.30 6.37 5.28
C GLY A 185 5.61 6.93 4.03
N GLY A 186 6.34 7.06 2.93
CA GLY A 186 5.83 7.61 1.66
C GLY A 186 5.26 6.57 0.67
N SER A 187 4.71 5.44 1.13
CA SER A 187 4.17 4.42 0.20
C SER A 187 2.71 4.71 -0.15
N SER A 188 2.40 4.77 -1.44
CA SER A 188 1.04 5.02 -1.95
C SER A 188 0.09 3.84 -1.68
N ILE A 189 -1.22 4.09 -1.81
CA ILE A 189 -2.24 3.03 -1.73
C ILE A 189 -1.96 1.91 -2.76
N THR A 190 -1.54 2.25 -3.98
CA THR A 190 -1.27 1.25 -5.03
C THR A 190 -0.06 0.37 -4.72
N GLN A 191 1.00 0.96 -4.18
CA GLN A 191 2.18 0.23 -3.70
C GLN A 191 1.79 -0.75 -2.59
N GLN A 192 1.00 -0.27 -1.63
CA GLN A 192 0.51 -1.12 -0.55
C GLN A 192 -0.43 -2.21 -1.06
N LEU A 193 -1.30 -1.93 -2.04
CA LEU A 193 -2.18 -2.93 -2.65
C LEU A 193 -1.35 -4.06 -3.29
N VAL A 194 -0.39 -3.73 -4.14
CA VAL A 194 0.47 -4.70 -4.82
C VAL A 194 1.22 -5.57 -3.82
N LYS A 195 1.77 -4.95 -2.76
CA LYS A 195 2.40 -5.67 -1.67
C LYS A 195 1.44 -6.68 -1.03
N ASN A 196 0.19 -6.28 -0.78
CA ASN A 196 -0.81 -7.16 -0.18
C ASN A 196 -1.23 -8.30 -1.10
N LEU A 197 -1.43 -8.02 -2.39
CA LEU A 197 -1.89 -9.00 -3.39
C LEU A 197 -0.86 -10.08 -3.67
N PHE A 198 0.38 -9.69 -3.95
CA PHE A 198 1.37 -10.58 -4.58
C PHE A 198 2.61 -10.86 -3.74
N LEU A 199 2.89 -10.04 -2.72
CA LEU A 199 4.13 -10.10 -1.95
C LEU A 199 3.86 -10.45 -0.48
N THR A 200 4.92 -10.44 0.33
CA THR A 200 4.87 -10.64 1.79
C THR A 200 5.05 -9.31 2.52
N THR A 201 4.78 -9.27 3.82
CA THR A 201 4.84 -8.06 4.66
C THR A 201 6.25 -7.56 4.99
N HIS A 202 7.29 -8.38 4.87
CA HIS A 202 8.68 -8.02 5.20
C HIS A 202 9.34 -7.03 4.22
N SER A 203 9.72 -5.85 4.69
CA SER A 203 10.33 -4.81 3.86
C SER A 203 11.83 -5.00 3.67
N THR A 204 12.24 -5.27 2.43
CA THR A 204 13.64 -5.21 1.98
C THR A 204 13.76 -4.31 0.77
N TYR A 205 14.93 -3.70 0.56
CA TYR A 205 15.20 -2.89 -0.64
C TYR A 205 14.96 -3.68 -1.93
N PHE A 206 15.34 -4.96 -1.94
CA PHE A 206 15.09 -5.86 -3.06
C PHE A 206 13.60 -6.05 -3.33
N ARG A 207 12.78 -6.29 -2.29
CA ARG A 207 11.32 -6.39 -2.46
C ARG A 207 10.75 -5.08 -3.02
N LYS A 208 11.22 -3.92 -2.55
CA LYS A 208 10.76 -2.63 -3.06
C LYS A 208 11.09 -2.44 -4.55
N ALA A 209 12.20 -3.01 -5.04
CA ALA A 209 12.52 -3.04 -6.47
C ALA A 209 11.55 -3.92 -7.28
N VAL A 210 11.04 -5.02 -6.72
CA VAL A 210 10.01 -5.87 -7.35
C VAL A 210 8.62 -5.24 -7.30
N GLU A 211 8.29 -4.53 -6.23
CA GLU A 211 7.01 -3.82 -6.06
C GLU A 211 6.81 -2.71 -7.09
N LEU A 212 7.91 -2.07 -7.51
CA LEU A 212 7.87 -0.89 -8.38
C LEU A 212 7.28 -1.18 -9.78
N PRO A 213 7.77 -2.17 -10.57
CA PRO A 213 7.12 -2.54 -11.82
C PRO A 213 5.68 -3.02 -11.65
N LEU A 214 5.39 -3.78 -10.59
CA LEU A 214 4.03 -4.24 -10.29
C LEU A 214 3.08 -3.08 -10.00
N THR A 215 3.57 -2.02 -9.33
CA THR A 215 2.79 -0.80 -9.04
C THR A 215 2.37 -0.11 -10.33
N TYR A 216 3.31 0.10 -11.26
CA TYR A 216 2.99 0.68 -12.56
C TYR A 216 2.03 -0.20 -13.35
N MET A 217 2.24 -1.51 -13.33
CA MET A 217 1.35 -2.46 -13.99
C MET A 217 -0.08 -2.41 -13.43
N ALA A 218 -0.24 -2.30 -12.10
CA ALA A 218 -1.54 -2.13 -11.47
C ALA A 218 -2.22 -0.81 -11.89
N GLU A 219 -1.51 0.31 -11.93
CA GLU A 219 -2.04 1.61 -12.40
C GLU A 219 -2.42 1.61 -13.89
N LEU A 220 -1.75 0.81 -14.71
CA LEU A 220 -2.07 0.69 -16.14
C LEU A 220 -3.31 -0.18 -16.38
N ILE A 221 -3.49 -1.24 -15.59
CA ILE A 221 -4.55 -2.24 -15.80
C ILE A 221 -5.84 -1.85 -15.06
N LEU A 222 -5.73 -1.29 -13.86
CA LEU A 222 -6.86 -1.03 -12.97
C LEU A 222 -7.15 0.48 -12.88
N SER A 223 -8.43 0.83 -12.87
CA SER A 223 -8.84 2.19 -12.55
C SER A 223 -8.53 2.55 -11.10
N LYS A 224 -8.30 3.84 -10.81
CA LYS A 224 -8.10 4.34 -9.42
C LYS A 224 -9.20 3.90 -8.46
N ARG A 225 -10.45 3.92 -8.93
CA ARG A 225 -11.60 3.44 -8.14
C ARG A 225 -11.46 1.95 -7.81
N ARG A 226 -11.10 1.11 -8.79
CA ARG A 226 -10.93 -0.33 -8.57
C ARG A 226 -9.71 -0.65 -7.70
N ILE A 227 -8.62 0.11 -7.82
CA ILE A 227 -7.46 0.01 -6.92
C ILE A 227 -7.88 0.27 -5.47
N LEU A 228 -8.61 1.35 -5.22
CA LEU A 228 -9.09 1.68 -3.87
C LEU A 228 -10.07 0.63 -3.32
N GLU A 229 -10.97 0.12 -4.17
CA GLU A 229 -11.89 -0.97 -3.82
C GLU A 229 -11.16 -2.25 -3.42
N LEU A 230 -10.22 -2.70 -4.25
CA LEU A 230 -9.40 -3.87 -3.97
C LEU A 230 -8.57 -3.66 -2.71
N TYR A 231 -8.00 -2.47 -2.51
CA TYR A 231 -7.25 -2.13 -1.31
C TYR A 231 -8.12 -2.30 -0.05
N LEU A 232 -9.28 -1.64 -0.01
CA LEU A 232 -10.22 -1.76 1.10
C LEU A 232 -10.75 -3.18 1.28
N THR A 233 -10.75 -3.99 0.22
CA THR A 233 -11.15 -5.40 0.25
C THR A 233 -10.08 -6.27 0.88
N VAL A 234 -8.80 -6.12 0.52
CA VAL A 234 -7.80 -7.15 0.82
C VAL A 234 -6.91 -6.88 2.02
N ILE A 235 -6.76 -5.62 2.46
CA ILE A 235 -5.82 -5.30 3.53
C ILE A 235 -6.23 -5.89 4.86
N GLU A 236 -5.22 -6.13 5.71
CA GLU A 236 -5.38 -6.55 7.09
C GLU A 236 -5.76 -5.35 7.96
N TRP A 237 -6.86 -5.46 8.71
CA TRP A 237 -7.34 -4.46 9.67
C TRP A 237 -7.18 -4.90 11.14
N GLY A 238 -6.78 -6.14 11.34
CA GLY A 238 -6.57 -6.78 12.64
C GLY A 238 -6.08 -8.22 12.44
N PRO A 239 -5.66 -8.92 13.51
CA PRO A 239 -5.20 -10.30 13.39
C PRO A 239 -6.28 -11.19 12.75
N GLY A 240 -6.04 -11.66 11.53
CA GLY A 240 -7.00 -12.49 10.78
C GLY A 240 -8.20 -11.76 10.20
N ILE A 241 -8.27 -10.42 10.31
CA ILE A 241 -9.38 -9.61 9.81
C ILE A 241 -8.96 -8.91 8.52
N TYR A 242 -9.57 -9.29 7.40
CA TYR A 242 -9.27 -8.73 6.09
C TYR A 242 -10.50 -8.09 5.47
N GLY A 243 -10.30 -6.88 4.94
CA GLY A 243 -11.35 -6.11 4.31
C GLY A 243 -12.16 -5.23 5.25
N ALA A 244 -12.64 -4.12 4.70
CA ALA A 244 -13.37 -3.08 5.41
C ALA A 244 -14.64 -3.58 6.10
N GLU A 245 -15.41 -4.46 5.46
CA GLU A 245 -16.64 -5.02 6.03
C GLU A 245 -16.35 -5.90 7.24
N ALA A 246 -15.38 -6.82 7.13
CA ALA A 246 -14.96 -7.65 8.25
C ALA A 246 -14.42 -6.80 9.41
N ALA A 247 -13.70 -5.71 9.10
CA ALA A 247 -13.19 -4.77 10.09
C ALA A 247 -14.32 -4.02 10.83
N ALA A 248 -15.32 -3.52 10.10
CA ALA A 248 -16.46 -2.84 10.70
C ALA A 248 -17.27 -3.76 11.62
N GLN A 249 -17.52 -4.99 11.18
CA GLN A 249 -18.20 -6.00 11.99
C GLN A 249 -17.39 -6.36 13.23
N TYR A 250 -16.07 -6.53 13.09
CA TYR A 250 -15.19 -6.89 14.19
C TYR A 250 -15.05 -5.78 15.24
N HIS A 251 -14.85 -4.52 14.83
CA HIS A 251 -14.59 -3.41 15.75
C HIS A 251 -15.84 -2.72 16.30
N TYR A 252 -16.95 -2.75 15.55
CA TYR A 252 -18.16 -2.01 15.89
C TYR A 252 -19.45 -2.84 15.87
N GLY A 253 -19.40 -4.11 15.46
CA GLY A 253 -20.59 -4.97 15.41
C GLY A 253 -21.63 -4.56 14.38
N GLN A 254 -21.23 -3.83 13.33
CA GLN A 254 -22.11 -3.31 12.30
C GLN A 254 -21.47 -3.41 10.91
N SER A 255 -22.30 -3.32 9.87
CA SER A 255 -21.81 -3.26 8.49
C SER A 255 -21.02 -1.98 8.24
N ALA A 256 -20.02 -2.06 7.36
CA ALA A 256 -19.22 -0.91 6.92
C ALA A 256 -20.07 0.19 6.27
N SER A 257 -21.22 -0.16 5.69
CA SER A 257 -22.23 0.79 5.18
C SER A 257 -22.87 1.70 6.24
N ARG A 258 -22.72 1.38 7.53
CA ARG A 258 -23.32 2.14 8.65
C ARG A 258 -22.30 2.87 9.50
N LEU A 259 -21.02 2.87 9.09
CA LEU A 259 -19.97 3.56 9.83
C LEU A 259 -20.26 5.06 9.86
N THR A 260 -20.09 5.65 11.03
CA THR A 260 -20.02 7.11 11.13
C THR A 260 -18.68 7.61 10.59
N ARG A 261 -18.62 8.86 10.13
CA ARG A 261 -17.38 9.56 9.75
C ARG A 261 -16.23 9.36 10.73
N SER A 262 -16.52 9.46 12.03
CA SER A 262 -15.53 9.30 13.11
C SER A 262 -15.04 7.85 13.22
N GLN A 263 -15.92 6.86 13.07
CA GLN A 263 -15.55 5.44 13.05
C GLN A 263 -14.73 5.08 11.81
N ALA A 264 -15.09 5.63 10.64
CA ALA A 264 -14.33 5.49 9.40
C ALA A 264 -12.90 6.03 9.56
N ALA A 265 -12.74 7.24 10.09
CA ALA A 265 -11.43 7.83 10.39
C ALA A 265 -10.62 7.01 11.41
N ALA A 266 -11.28 6.48 12.44
CA ALA A 266 -10.61 5.66 13.46
C ALA A 266 -10.15 4.29 12.93
N LEU A 267 -10.92 3.68 12.02
CA LEU A 267 -10.48 2.48 11.30
C LEU A 267 -9.28 2.79 10.42
N ALA A 268 -9.34 3.85 9.61
CA ALA A 268 -8.24 4.25 8.73
C ALA A 268 -6.94 4.49 9.53
N ALA A 269 -7.03 5.09 10.73
CA ALA A 269 -5.90 5.30 11.63
C ALA A 269 -5.18 4.01 12.08
N CYS A 270 -5.83 2.85 11.96
CA CYS A 270 -5.29 1.56 12.38
C CYS A 270 -4.44 0.90 11.28
N ILE A 271 -4.63 1.26 10.01
CA ILE A 271 -3.98 0.63 8.83
C ILE A 271 -2.44 0.58 8.93
N PRO A 272 -1.72 1.60 9.45
CA PRO A 272 -0.26 1.52 9.52
C PRO A 272 0.27 0.41 10.43
N ASN A 273 -0.52 0.00 11.44
CA ASN A 273 -0.15 -1.08 12.34
C ASN A 273 -1.40 -1.83 12.83
N PRO A 274 -2.03 -2.64 11.96
CA PRO A 274 -3.38 -3.16 12.16
C PRO A 274 -3.44 -4.21 13.28
N ARG A 275 -2.32 -4.88 13.57
CA ARG A 275 -2.24 -5.89 14.64
C ARG A 275 -2.09 -5.28 16.04
N ALA A 276 -1.59 -4.05 16.15
CA ALA A 276 -1.36 -3.38 17.43
C ALA A 276 -2.36 -2.26 17.73
N ARG A 277 -2.79 -1.51 16.70
CA ARG A 277 -3.70 -0.38 16.87
C ARG A 277 -5.16 -0.87 16.94
N ARG A 278 -5.95 -0.16 17.74
CA ARG A 278 -7.41 -0.35 17.81
C ARG A 278 -8.10 1.00 17.61
N PRO A 279 -9.28 1.05 16.98
CA PRO A 279 -9.98 2.31 16.72
C PRO A 279 -10.28 3.11 18.00
N GLN A 280 -10.46 2.43 19.14
CA GLN A 280 -10.72 3.06 20.43
C GLN A 280 -9.50 3.77 21.03
N THR A 281 -8.27 3.44 20.60
CA THR A 281 -7.03 3.95 21.20
C THR A 281 -6.28 4.96 20.31
N VAL A 282 -6.77 5.21 19.10
CA VAL A 282 -6.11 6.06 18.09
C VAL A 282 -6.80 7.42 17.90
N GLY A 283 -7.40 7.96 18.97
CA GLY A 283 -8.15 9.22 18.93
C GLY A 283 -7.35 10.39 18.33
N TRP A 284 -6.08 10.53 18.72
CA TRP A 284 -5.20 11.59 18.20
C TRP A 284 -5.02 11.50 16.68
N TYR A 285 -4.82 10.30 16.13
CA TYR A 285 -4.60 10.12 14.69
C TYR A 285 -5.90 10.18 13.90
N ARG A 286 -7.01 9.68 14.49
CA ARG A 286 -8.36 9.86 13.97
C ARG A 286 -8.67 11.34 13.75
N ASP A 287 -8.35 12.20 14.71
CA ASP A 287 -8.67 13.63 14.63
C ASP A 287 -7.84 14.32 13.52
N ILE A 288 -6.58 13.91 13.33
CA ILE A 288 -5.76 14.33 12.18
C ILE A 288 -6.41 13.92 10.86
N ILE A 289 -6.91 12.68 10.76
CA ILE A 289 -7.58 12.18 9.55
C ILE A 289 -8.86 12.96 9.28
N LEU A 290 -9.68 13.23 10.30
CA LEU A 290 -10.90 14.02 10.16
C LEU A 290 -10.61 15.41 9.58
N ASN A 291 -9.61 16.11 10.11
CA ASN A 291 -9.18 17.40 9.57
C ASN A 291 -8.74 17.30 8.10
N ARG A 292 -8.02 16.24 7.73
CA ARG A 292 -7.61 16.01 6.33
C ARG A 292 -8.80 15.69 5.42
N MET A 293 -9.78 14.94 5.91
CA MET A 293 -11.02 14.65 5.17
C MET A 293 -11.81 15.93 4.88
N ASP A 294 -11.86 16.87 5.83
CA ASP A 294 -12.54 18.15 5.62
C ASP A 294 -11.88 18.94 4.50
N VAL A 295 -10.54 18.99 4.46
CA VAL A 295 -9.80 19.63 3.36
C VAL A 295 -10.06 18.93 2.03
N LEU A 296 -9.97 17.59 1.98
CA LEU A 296 -10.17 16.82 0.75
C LEU A 296 -11.59 16.92 0.21
N SER A 297 -12.60 16.95 1.09
CA SER A 297 -14.01 17.07 0.70
C SER A 297 -14.35 18.43 0.05
N GLN A 298 -13.53 19.45 0.31
CA GLN A 298 -13.66 20.78 -0.28
C GLN A 298 -12.97 20.88 -1.65
N LEU A 299 -12.07 19.96 -2.00
CA LEU A 299 -11.40 19.98 -3.28
C LEU A 299 -12.37 19.53 -4.40
N PRO A 300 -12.33 20.16 -5.59
CA PRO A 300 -13.15 19.77 -6.75
C PRO A 300 -12.93 18.32 -7.24
N ILE A 301 -12.02 17.57 -6.61
CA ILE A 301 -11.72 16.17 -6.88
C ILE A 301 -12.99 15.31 -6.71
N ALA A 302 -13.84 15.60 -5.71
CA ALA A 302 -15.09 14.87 -5.49
C ALA A 302 -16.14 15.10 -6.61
N ALA A 303 -16.08 16.23 -7.31
CA ALA A 303 -17.03 16.60 -8.36
C ALA A 303 -16.75 15.93 -9.72
N SER A 304 -15.59 15.27 -9.88
CA SER A 304 -15.23 14.54 -11.11
C SER A 304 -15.71 13.08 -11.12
N THR A 305 -16.43 12.64 -10.08
CA THR A 305 -17.18 11.39 -10.11
C THR A 305 -18.39 11.58 -11.02
N PRO A 306 -18.60 10.76 -12.07
CA PRO A 306 -19.87 10.75 -12.77
C PRO A 306 -20.95 10.38 -11.76
N GLN A 307 -21.76 11.36 -11.36
CA GLN A 307 -22.97 11.15 -10.60
C GLN A 307 -23.90 10.32 -11.49
N THR A 308 -23.93 9.01 -11.29
CA THR A 308 -25.06 8.21 -11.76
C THR A 308 -26.27 8.73 -10.99
N GLY A 309 -27.10 9.53 -11.67
CA GLY A 309 -28.23 10.20 -11.07
C GLY A 309 -29.15 9.20 -10.36
N THR A 310 -29.16 9.26 -9.04
CA THR A 310 -30.29 8.82 -8.21
C THR A 310 -30.81 10.06 -7.51
N GLY A 311 -32.04 10.43 -7.88
CA GLY A 311 -32.65 11.69 -7.51
C GLY A 311 -32.61 11.94 -6.01
N ARG A 312 -32.10 13.11 -5.64
CA ARG A 312 -32.55 13.83 -4.46
C ARG A 312 -34.07 13.92 -4.53
N ARG A 313 -34.76 13.03 -3.81
CA ARG A 313 -36.16 13.26 -3.46
C ARG A 313 -36.15 14.44 -2.50
N ASN A 314 -36.64 15.57 -3.02
CA ASN A 314 -36.97 16.75 -2.23
C ASN A 314 -37.91 16.31 -1.09
N ALA A 315 -37.45 16.45 0.15
CA ALA A 315 -38.36 16.45 1.29
C ALA A 315 -39.22 17.73 1.22
N PRO A 316 -40.54 17.66 1.47
CA PRO A 316 -41.36 18.87 1.50
C PRO A 316 -40.98 19.72 2.72
N PRO A 317 -41.00 21.05 2.62
CA PRO A 317 -40.75 21.92 3.77
C PRO A 317 -41.88 21.80 4.80
N SER A 318 -41.52 21.59 6.06
CA SER A 318 -42.43 21.70 7.20
C SER A 318 -43.00 23.13 7.29
N PRO A 319 -44.31 23.32 7.52
CA PRO A 319 -44.87 24.65 7.66
C PRO A 319 -44.45 25.25 9.01
N LYS A 320 -43.93 26.47 8.96
CA LYS A 320 -43.78 27.36 10.11
C LYS A 320 -45.16 27.96 10.44
N SER A 321 -45.57 27.94 11.71
CA SER A 321 -46.53 28.93 12.21
C SER A 321 -46.02 29.48 13.55
N ASP A 322 -45.63 30.75 13.53
CA ASP A 322 -45.39 31.56 14.71
C ASP A 322 -46.68 32.29 15.13
N SER A 323 -46.83 32.42 16.46
CA SER A 323 -47.42 33.54 17.22
C SER A 323 -48.94 33.67 17.47
N GLY A 324 -49.29 33.75 18.78
CA GLY A 324 -50.45 34.51 19.31
C GLY A 324 -51.25 33.85 20.47
N PRO A 325 -51.32 34.44 21.69
CA PRO A 325 -52.06 33.89 22.85
C PRO A 325 -53.39 34.66 23.13
N PRO A 326 -54.07 34.43 24.29
CA PRO A 326 -55.18 33.49 24.50
C PRO A 326 -56.55 34.18 24.62
N THR A 327 -57.66 33.45 24.46
CA THR A 327 -58.98 33.86 24.99
C THR A 327 -59.76 32.71 25.60
N SER A 328 -60.42 33.05 26.69
CA SER A 328 -61.19 32.27 27.66
C SER A 328 -62.56 31.81 27.16
N ASN A 329 -62.98 30.61 27.58
CA ASN A 329 -64.28 30.27 28.20
C ASN A 329 -64.54 28.75 28.05
N THR A 330 -65.25 28.00 28.89
CA THR A 330 -65.69 28.03 30.29
C THR A 330 -66.46 26.70 30.49
N LEU A 331 -66.13 25.95 31.55
CA LEU A 331 -66.92 24.93 32.27
C LEU A 331 -67.59 23.75 31.53
N LYS A 332 -67.19 22.53 31.91
CA LYS A 332 -68.12 21.65 32.65
C LYS A 332 -67.38 20.62 33.52
N ARG A 333 -67.77 20.61 34.80
CA ARG A 333 -67.40 19.66 35.86
C ARG A 333 -67.89 18.25 35.53
N GLU A 334 -67.13 17.24 35.94
CA GLU A 334 -67.62 16.16 36.83
C GLU A 334 -66.45 15.31 37.39
N SER A 335 -66.40 15.24 38.72
CA SER A 335 -65.81 14.20 39.58
C SER A 335 -66.89 13.96 40.65
N PRO A 336 -67.13 12.73 41.15
CA PRO A 336 -66.21 11.98 42.02
C PRO A 336 -66.19 10.47 41.62
N ASP A 337 -65.52 9.50 42.20
CA ASP A 337 -65.15 9.20 43.58
C ASP A 337 -64.15 8.01 43.55
N SER A 338 -63.25 7.93 44.53
CA SER A 338 -62.51 6.71 44.89
C SER A 338 -63.18 6.07 46.10
N PRO A 339 -63.04 4.76 46.36
CA PRO A 339 -62.06 4.39 47.39
C PRO A 339 -61.34 3.02 47.22
N ARG A 340 -60.13 3.04 47.80
CA ARG A 340 -59.26 1.99 48.40
C ARG A 340 -59.84 0.60 48.70
N THR A 341 -59.01 -0.45 48.55
CA THR A 341 -58.25 -1.18 49.62
C THR A 341 -57.34 -2.28 49.02
N ASP A 342 -56.04 -2.26 49.36
CA ASP A 342 -55.26 -3.25 50.16
C ASP A 342 -55.04 -4.64 49.51
N SER A 343 -53.95 -5.38 49.71
CA SER A 343 -52.58 -5.23 50.26
C SER A 343 -51.98 -6.65 50.24
N THR A 344 -50.70 -6.83 49.88
CA THR A 344 -49.69 -7.80 50.41
C THR A 344 -48.51 -7.88 49.41
N LEU A 345 -47.34 -7.25 49.68
CA LEU A 345 -46.15 -7.76 50.40
C LEU A 345 -45.56 -9.02 49.73
N VAL A 346 -44.28 -9.05 49.28
CA VAL A 346 -43.06 -9.09 50.10
C VAL A 346 -41.82 -8.45 49.42
N GLU A 347 -40.99 -7.88 50.31
CA GLU A 347 -39.72 -7.11 50.28
C GLU A 347 -38.54 -7.40 49.31
N PRO A 348 -37.62 -6.41 49.15
CA PRO A 348 -36.37 -6.46 48.37
C PRO A 348 -35.12 -6.80 49.22
N PHE A 349 -34.08 -7.39 48.61
CA PHE A 349 -32.80 -7.65 49.31
C PHE A 349 -31.69 -6.64 48.97
N ARG A 350 -30.94 -6.31 50.03
CA ARG A 350 -30.05 -5.16 50.25
C ARG A 350 -28.69 -5.19 49.57
N VAL A 351 -28.19 -3.97 49.35
CA VAL A 351 -26.77 -3.59 49.20
C VAL A 351 -26.06 -3.65 50.58
N GLY A 352 -24.83 -4.15 50.60
CA GLY A 352 -23.93 -4.09 51.75
C GLY A 352 -22.50 -3.75 51.32
N SER A 353 -22.01 -2.59 51.76
CA SER A 353 -20.60 -2.16 51.71
C SER A 353 -19.96 -2.45 53.07
N VAL A 354 -18.76 -3.05 53.09
CA VAL A 354 -17.84 -3.01 54.25
C VAL A 354 -16.38 -2.92 53.75
N ALA A 355 -15.59 -2.23 54.57
CA ALA A 355 -14.33 -1.58 54.32
C ALA A 355 -13.06 -2.46 54.30
N ARG A 356 -12.03 -1.79 53.78
CA ARG A 356 -10.56 -1.95 53.78
C ARG A 356 -9.93 -2.38 55.12
N ALA A 357 -8.97 -3.32 55.07
CA ALA A 357 -7.80 -3.40 55.96
C ALA A 357 -6.68 -4.23 55.31
N ALA A 358 -5.43 -3.86 55.59
CA ALA A 358 -4.19 -4.25 54.92
C ALA A 358 -3.45 -5.41 55.61
N SER A 359 -2.71 -6.21 54.84
CA SER A 359 -1.48 -6.89 55.27
C SER A 359 -0.63 -7.35 54.06
N SER A 360 0.68 -7.22 54.21
CA SER A 360 1.78 -7.34 53.23
C SER A 360 2.16 -8.81 52.87
N PRO A 361 3.10 -9.06 51.92
CA PRO A 361 3.13 -10.23 51.02
C PRO A 361 4.11 -11.34 51.43
N PRO A 362 4.12 -12.51 50.73
CA PRO A 362 5.27 -13.39 50.69
C PRO A 362 6.02 -13.36 49.34
N GLU A 363 7.31 -13.11 49.48
CA GLU A 363 8.50 -13.68 48.83
C GLU A 363 8.47 -14.23 47.38
N SER A 364 9.46 -13.70 46.66
CA SER A 364 10.03 -14.10 45.39
C SER A 364 10.55 -15.54 45.34
N VAL A 365 10.21 -16.27 44.28
CA VAL A 365 11.01 -17.41 43.80
C VAL A 365 11.48 -17.12 42.38
N SER A 366 12.80 -16.98 42.28
CA SER A 366 13.60 -16.83 41.08
C SER A 366 13.60 -18.13 40.27
N VAL A 367 13.22 -18.08 38.99
CA VAL A 367 13.51 -19.16 38.03
C VAL A 367 14.61 -18.67 37.10
N GLN A 368 15.79 -19.26 37.28
CA GLN A 368 16.98 -19.01 36.50
C GLN A 368 16.91 -19.67 35.11
N SER A 369 17.40 -18.89 34.15
CA SER A 369 17.82 -19.24 32.79
C SER A 369 18.73 -20.47 32.73
N ALA A 370 18.47 -21.36 31.76
CA ALA A 370 19.43 -22.38 31.32
C ALA A 370 19.35 -22.57 29.80
N ALA A 371 20.46 -22.30 29.13
CA ALA A 371 20.82 -22.73 27.78
C ALA A 371 22.34 -23.02 27.78
N PRO A 372 22.91 -23.68 26.77
CA PRO A 372 22.70 -25.07 26.36
C PRO A 372 23.97 -25.93 26.62
N ALA A 373 23.80 -27.24 26.68
CA ALA A 373 24.89 -28.20 26.88
C ALA A 373 25.77 -28.36 25.62
N THR A 374 27.07 -28.12 25.79
CA THR A 374 28.14 -28.44 24.85
C THR A 374 28.55 -29.90 24.98
N LEU A 375 28.44 -30.67 23.90
CA LEU A 375 28.99 -32.02 23.79
C LEU A 375 30.49 -31.95 23.48
N ARG A 376 31.30 -32.36 24.46
CA ARG A 376 32.74 -32.63 24.34
C ARG A 376 32.92 -34.05 23.83
N ALA A 377 33.60 -34.22 22.71
CA ALA A 377 34.09 -35.52 22.25
C ALA A 377 35.54 -35.66 22.72
N ASP A 378 35.75 -36.47 23.76
CA ASP A 378 37.09 -36.89 24.18
C ASP A 378 37.55 -38.08 23.34
N SER A 379 38.78 -37.94 22.88
CA SER A 379 39.69 -38.91 22.29
C SER A 379 39.81 -40.20 23.12
N ILE A 380 39.62 -41.35 22.46
CA ILE A 380 40.12 -42.65 22.92
C ILE A 380 40.97 -43.22 21.78
N ASP A 381 42.16 -43.62 22.17
CA ASP A 381 43.25 -44.12 21.34
C ASP A 381 43.56 -45.58 21.78
N VAL A 382 44.10 -46.38 20.84
CA VAL A 382 44.83 -47.66 21.03
C VAL A 382 43.97 -48.95 21.19
N PRO A 383 44.35 -50.12 20.61
CA PRO A 383 45.66 -50.52 20.06
C PRO A 383 45.80 -50.71 18.56
#